data_AF-A0AAW1LGG4-F1
#
_entry.id   AF-A0AAW1LGG4-F1
#
_cell.length_a   1.000
_cell.length_b   1.000
_cell.length_c   1.000
_cell.angle_alpha   90.00
_cell.angle_beta   90.00
_cell.angle_gamma   90.00
#
_symmetry.space_group_name_H-M   'P 1'
#
loop_
_entity.id
_entity.type
_entity.pdbx_description
1 polymer ?
#
loop_
_entity_poly.entity_id
_entity_poly.type
_entity_poly.pdbx_seq_one_letter_code
_entity_poly.pdbx_strand_id
1 'polypeptide(L)'
;MVDLSMAERSTIHYSEFLPHVKLVTSWATNVTENEVFTSNGDNVQYDYLVIATGHVNTDPVTRSESILKYQTALDNIRLSKSILIIGGGPTGVELAGEIIDQFPEKKITLVHRGSRLLEFIGSKASQKALEWLTSKKVEVILGQSVNLTTEEGVFRTSSGETIIADCHFDCTGKPLGSSWLKDTIFSGSLDLQKRLAVDTNLRVKGFKNIFAIGDITNISELKQGYLAMRHAELVAKNVRLLLKGATENKLAAYKPARPIAFVSLGKKDAVAQLNCFTLSGCLPGLIKSGDLFVGKTRKTYGLEP
;
A
#
# COMPACT_ATOMS: atom_id res chain seq x y z
N MET A 1 -9.76 0.70 -8.98
CA MET A 1 -9.99 2.08 -9.47
C MET A 1 -10.89 1.98 -10.68
N VAL A 2 -12.04 2.64 -10.67
CA VAL A 2 -13.08 2.55 -11.72
C VAL A 2 -13.09 3.76 -12.68
N ASP A 3 -12.13 4.66 -12.51
CA ASP A 3 -11.92 5.86 -13.31
C ASP A 3 -10.54 5.80 -13.96
N LEU A 4 -10.51 5.79 -15.29
CA LEU A 4 -9.26 5.67 -16.05
C LEU A 4 -8.42 6.95 -15.99
N SER A 5 -9.05 8.11 -15.83
CA SER A 5 -8.32 9.39 -15.68
C SER A 5 -7.51 9.42 -14.39
N MET A 6 -8.02 8.79 -13.32
CA MET A 6 -7.29 8.59 -12.07
C MET A 6 -6.09 7.65 -12.27
N ALA A 7 -6.20 6.62 -13.11
CA ALA A 7 -5.08 5.71 -13.39
C ALA A 7 -3.93 6.46 -14.09
N GLU A 8 -4.26 7.31 -15.05
CA GLU A 8 -3.28 8.16 -15.74
C GLU A 8 -2.63 9.19 -14.81
N ARG A 9 -3.41 9.86 -13.97
CA ARG A 9 -2.89 10.87 -13.03
C ARG A 9 -2.05 10.26 -11.92
N SER A 10 -2.40 9.06 -11.46
CA SER A 10 -1.72 8.35 -10.37
C SER A 10 -0.42 7.66 -10.81
N THR A 11 -0.27 7.37 -12.11
CA THR A 11 0.98 6.88 -12.68
C THR A 11 1.86 8.08 -13.04
N ILE A 12 3.12 8.11 -12.60
CA ILE A 12 4.04 9.23 -12.83
C ILE A 12 5.40 8.63 -13.23
N HIS A 13 6.01 9.08 -14.32
CA HIS A 13 7.35 8.62 -14.69
C HIS A 13 8.39 9.25 -13.75
N TYR A 14 9.34 8.45 -13.28
CA TYR A 14 10.46 8.95 -12.46
C TYR A 14 11.23 10.08 -13.14
N SER A 15 11.37 10.07 -14.47
CA SER A 15 12.01 11.13 -15.23
C SER A 15 11.30 12.48 -15.12
N GLU A 16 10.00 12.51 -14.81
CA GLU A 16 9.23 13.76 -14.67
C GLU A 16 9.59 14.52 -13.40
N PHE A 17 10.02 13.84 -12.33
CA PHE A 17 10.29 14.47 -11.02
C PHE A 17 11.68 14.21 -10.45
N LEU A 18 12.50 13.37 -11.10
CA LEU A 18 13.88 13.08 -10.71
C LEU A 18 14.87 13.30 -11.89
N PRO A 19 14.97 14.54 -12.43
CA PRO A 19 15.77 14.81 -13.64
C PRO A 19 17.28 14.63 -13.44
N HIS A 20 17.76 14.56 -12.19
CA HIS A 20 19.18 14.49 -11.86
C HIS A 20 19.57 13.19 -11.15
N VAL A 21 18.77 12.13 -11.30
CA VAL A 21 19.01 10.82 -10.68
C VAL A 21 19.42 9.80 -11.74
N LYS A 22 20.45 9.00 -11.44
CA LYS A 22 20.73 7.78 -12.20
C LYS A 22 19.69 6.72 -11.84
N LEU A 23 18.74 6.48 -12.74
CA LEU A 23 17.74 5.43 -12.57
C LEU A 23 18.29 4.08 -13.06
N VAL A 24 18.25 3.06 -12.20
CA VAL A 24 18.59 1.68 -12.55
C VAL A 24 17.33 0.82 -12.41
N THR A 25 16.83 0.29 -13.53
CA THR A 25 15.62 -0.56 -13.57
C THR A 25 16.00 -2.03 -13.50
N SER A 26 16.33 -2.51 -12.30
CA SER A 26 16.70 -3.91 -12.05
C SER A 26 16.38 -4.30 -10.61
N TRP A 27 16.22 -5.59 -10.33
CA TRP A 27 15.99 -6.08 -8.97
C TRP A 27 17.30 -6.10 -8.19
N ALA A 28 17.33 -5.53 -6.98
CA ALA A 28 18.44 -5.77 -6.07
C ALA A 28 18.43 -7.23 -5.61
N THR A 29 19.58 -7.89 -5.71
CA THR A 29 19.74 -9.32 -5.40
C THR A 29 20.65 -9.56 -4.20
N ASN A 30 21.61 -8.68 -3.95
CA ASN A 30 22.49 -8.72 -2.78
C ASN A 30 22.97 -7.31 -2.41
N VAL A 31 23.38 -7.14 -1.15
CA VAL A 31 23.89 -5.87 -0.61
C VAL A 31 25.09 -6.16 0.28
N THR A 32 26.17 -5.39 0.09
CA THR A 32 27.32 -5.31 0.99
C THR A 32 27.29 -3.99 1.74
N GLU A 33 28.33 -3.67 2.53
CA GLU A 33 28.39 -2.41 3.27
C GLU A 33 28.48 -1.15 2.39
N ASN A 34 28.84 -1.30 1.11
CA ASN A 34 29.09 -0.21 0.17
C ASN A 34 28.58 -0.46 -1.26
N GLU A 35 28.00 -1.62 -1.56
CA GLU A 35 27.55 -1.99 -2.90
C GLU A 35 26.17 -2.64 -2.89
N VAL A 36 25.41 -2.41 -3.97
CA VAL A 36 24.19 -3.15 -4.31
C VAL A 36 24.39 -3.88 -5.62
N PHE A 37 24.14 -5.20 -5.61
CA PHE A 37 24.13 -6.03 -6.81
C PHE A 37 22.72 -6.15 -7.37
N THR A 38 22.62 -6.13 -8.70
CA THR A 38 21.34 -6.24 -9.41
C THR A 38 21.19 -7.55 -10.19
N SER A 39 19.95 -7.91 -10.53
CA SER A 39 19.66 -9.10 -11.34
C SER A 39 20.21 -9.02 -12.77
N ASN A 40 20.50 -7.81 -13.26
CA ASN A 40 21.09 -7.61 -14.58
C ASN A 40 22.62 -7.62 -14.56
N GLY A 41 23.23 -7.87 -13.39
CA GLY A 41 24.68 -7.91 -13.21
C GLY A 41 25.33 -6.55 -12.92
N ASP A 42 24.54 -5.48 -12.72
CA ASP A 42 25.09 -4.20 -12.32
C ASP A 42 25.58 -4.25 -10.86
N ASN A 43 26.61 -3.47 -10.58
CA ASN A 43 27.07 -3.16 -9.24
C ASN A 43 26.99 -1.64 -9.02
N VAL A 44 26.24 -1.23 -8.00
CA VAL A 44 26.04 0.18 -7.65
C VAL A 44 26.70 0.47 -6.31
N GLN A 45 27.81 1.23 -6.36
CA GLN A 45 28.50 1.75 -5.18
C GLN A 45 27.63 2.79 -4.46
N TYR A 46 27.75 2.85 -3.14
CA TYR A 46 27.09 3.87 -2.33
C TYR A 46 27.91 4.25 -1.09
N ASP A 47 27.80 5.51 -0.68
CA ASP A 47 28.22 5.96 0.66
C ASP A 47 27.11 5.75 1.70
N TYR A 48 25.86 6.00 1.29
CA TYR A 48 24.65 5.80 2.08
C TYR A 48 23.60 5.04 1.29
N LEU A 49 22.93 4.08 1.95
CA LEU A 49 21.85 3.28 1.37
C LEU A 49 20.54 3.53 2.10
N VAL A 50 19.44 3.64 1.36
CA VAL A 50 18.07 3.71 1.91
C VAL A 50 17.24 2.56 1.33
N ILE A 51 16.80 1.64 2.18
CA ILE A 51 15.98 0.50 1.80
C ILE A 51 14.50 0.89 1.93
N ALA A 52 13.81 0.99 0.80
CA ALA A 52 12.40 1.40 0.71
C ALA A 52 11.56 0.41 -0.13
N THR A 53 11.89 -0.88 -0.09
CA THR A 53 11.31 -1.91 -0.98
C THR A 53 9.87 -2.29 -0.65
N GLY A 54 9.33 -1.85 0.49
CA GLY A 54 7.92 -2.02 0.84
C GLY A 54 7.42 -3.47 0.75
N HIS A 55 6.42 -3.71 -0.09
CA HIS A 55 5.86 -5.04 -0.34
C HIS A 55 6.38 -5.59 -1.69
N VAL A 56 6.26 -6.90 -1.88
CA VAL A 56 6.58 -7.53 -3.17
C VAL A 56 5.76 -6.86 -4.27
N ASN A 57 6.44 -6.26 -5.25
CA ASN A 57 5.81 -5.62 -6.38
C ASN A 57 5.61 -6.64 -7.52
N THR A 58 4.35 -6.92 -7.83
CA THR A 58 3.91 -7.71 -8.99
C THR A 58 3.19 -6.85 -10.02
N ASP A 59 3.15 -5.53 -9.79
CA ASP A 59 2.50 -4.59 -10.69
C ASP A 59 3.42 -4.30 -11.90
N PRO A 60 2.84 -3.87 -13.04
CA PRO A 60 3.62 -3.60 -14.23
C PRO A 60 4.68 -2.51 -14.01
N VAL A 61 5.76 -2.58 -14.78
CA VAL A 61 6.90 -1.65 -14.66
C VAL A 61 6.66 -0.39 -15.48
N THR A 62 6.03 -0.52 -16.66
CA THR A 62 5.80 0.62 -17.54
C THR A 62 4.45 1.29 -17.28
N ARG A 63 4.36 2.58 -17.64
CA ARG A 63 3.11 3.34 -17.59
C ARG A 63 2.03 2.71 -18.47
N SER A 64 2.38 2.33 -19.70
CA SER A 64 1.42 1.76 -20.65
C SER A 64 0.83 0.45 -20.15
N GLU A 65 1.65 -0.45 -19.61
CA GLU A 65 1.15 -1.70 -19.03
C GLU A 65 0.32 -1.44 -17.75
N SER A 66 0.68 -0.44 -16.95
CA SER A 66 -0.10 -0.04 -15.78
C SER A 66 -1.50 0.46 -16.19
N ILE A 67 -1.57 1.35 -17.17
CA ILE A 67 -2.85 1.85 -17.72
C ILE A 67 -3.66 0.71 -18.32
N LEU A 68 -3.03 -0.18 -19.10
CA LEU A 68 -3.69 -1.35 -19.66
C LEU A 68 -4.27 -2.26 -18.57
N LYS A 69 -3.53 -2.50 -17.49
CA LYS A 69 -4.03 -3.27 -16.34
C LYS A 69 -5.28 -2.63 -15.72
N TYR A 70 -5.30 -1.31 -15.56
CA TYR A 70 -6.48 -0.60 -15.07
C TYR A 70 -7.65 -0.68 -16.04
N GLN A 71 -7.39 -0.54 -17.34
CA GLN A 71 -8.40 -0.67 -18.40
C GLN A 71 -9.03 -2.06 -18.39
N THR A 72 -8.22 -3.12 -18.37
CA THR A 72 -8.69 -4.51 -18.30
C THR A 72 -9.52 -4.75 -17.04
N ALA A 73 -9.09 -4.26 -15.89
CA ALA A 73 -9.85 -4.37 -14.65
C ALA A 73 -11.22 -3.66 -14.73
N LEU A 74 -11.27 -2.48 -15.34
CA LEU A 74 -12.51 -1.72 -15.53
C LEU A 74 -13.46 -2.43 -16.52
N ASP A 75 -12.94 -2.98 -17.61
CA ASP A 75 -13.74 -3.70 -18.59
C ASP A 75 -14.30 -5.01 -18.00
N ASN A 76 -13.51 -5.73 -17.20
CA ASN A 76 -14.00 -6.88 -16.45
C ASN A 76 -15.16 -6.50 -15.51
N ILE A 77 -15.08 -5.37 -14.80
CA ILE A 77 -16.17 -4.87 -13.96
C ILE A 77 -17.41 -4.54 -14.81
N ARG A 78 -17.24 -3.88 -15.97
CA ARG A 78 -18.35 -3.51 -16.85
C ARG A 78 -19.11 -4.72 -17.37
N LEU A 79 -18.37 -5.75 -17.81
CA LEU A 79 -18.91 -6.98 -18.40
C LEU A 79 -19.54 -7.92 -17.36
N SER A 80 -19.04 -7.88 -16.12
CA SER A 80 -19.53 -8.72 -15.02
C SER A 80 -20.88 -8.26 -14.50
N LYS A 81 -21.73 -9.20 -14.07
CA LYS A 81 -22.94 -8.93 -13.27
C LYS A 81 -22.70 -9.18 -11.79
N SER A 82 -21.81 -10.11 -11.49
CA SER A 82 -21.43 -10.55 -10.15
C SER A 82 -19.92 -10.45 -9.94
N ILE A 83 -19.51 -9.89 -8.81
CA ILE A 83 -18.11 -9.56 -8.51
C ILE A 83 -17.77 -10.08 -7.12
N LEU A 84 -16.71 -10.88 -7.03
CA LEU A 84 -16.15 -11.33 -5.76
C LEU A 84 -14.95 -10.47 -5.36
N ILE A 85 -14.98 -9.89 -4.16
CA ILE A 85 -13.84 -9.17 -3.57
C ILE A 85 -13.29 -9.99 -2.42
N ILE A 86 -12.00 -10.34 -2.49
CA ILE A 86 -11.34 -11.17 -1.49
C ILE A 86 -10.43 -10.29 -0.65
N GLY A 87 -10.83 -10.03 0.59
CA GLY A 87 -10.09 -9.23 1.57
C GLY A 87 -10.78 -7.93 1.96
N GLY A 88 -11.34 -7.90 3.18
CA GLY A 88 -11.93 -6.72 3.83
C GLY A 88 -10.95 -5.72 4.46
N GLY A 89 -9.75 -5.59 3.90
CA GLY A 89 -8.81 -4.50 4.23
C GLY A 89 -9.20 -3.19 3.53
N PRO A 90 -8.37 -2.12 3.63
CA PRO A 90 -8.65 -0.84 2.97
C PRO A 90 -8.92 -1.03 1.48
N THR A 91 -8.04 -1.73 0.77
CA THR A 91 -8.14 -1.94 -0.69
C THR A 91 -9.46 -2.56 -1.10
N GLY A 92 -9.92 -3.62 -0.44
CA GLY A 92 -11.17 -4.30 -0.81
C GLY A 92 -12.41 -3.50 -0.43
N VAL A 93 -12.39 -2.81 0.72
CA VAL A 93 -13.50 -1.94 1.13
C VAL A 93 -13.64 -0.72 0.20
N GLU A 94 -12.52 -0.05 -0.11
CA GLU A 94 -12.51 1.08 -1.03
C GLU A 94 -12.94 0.64 -2.45
N LEU A 95 -12.43 -0.49 -2.94
CA LEU A 95 -12.82 -1.04 -4.24
C LEU A 95 -14.31 -1.36 -4.31
N ALA A 96 -14.87 -2.00 -3.27
CA ALA A 96 -16.30 -2.29 -3.20
C ALA A 96 -17.12 -0.99 -3.29
N GLY A 97 -16.75 0.02 -2.49
CA GLY A 97 -17.42 1.32 -2.49
C GLY A 97 -17.36 2.03 -3.85
N GLU A 98 -16.19 2.03 -4.50
CA GLU A 98 -16.00 2.61 -5.84
C GLU A 98 -16.86 1.91 -6.91
N ILE A 99 -16.93 0.58 -6.88
CA ILE A 99 -17.76 -0.19 -7.83
C ILE A 99 -19.24 0.14 -7.62
N ILE A 100 -19.73 0.17 -6.38
CA ILE A 100 -21.14 0.45 -6.06
C ILE A 100 -21.57 1.84 -6.53
N ASP A 101 -20.72 2.85 -6.31
CA ASP A 101 -21.06 4.22 -6.69
C ASP A 101 -21.10 4.42 -8.20
N GLN A 102 -20.29 3.66 -8.96
CA GLN A 102 -20.23 3.78 -10.42
C GLN A 102 -21.15 2.80 -11.15
N PHE A 103 -21.38 1.62 -10.57
CA PHE A 103 -22.16 0.52 -11.14
C PHE A 103 -23.09 -0.06 -10.05
N PRO A 104 -24.12 0.69 -9.63
CA PRO A 104 -24.99 0.32 -8.50
C PRO A 104 -25.81 -0.96 -8.73
N GLU A 105 -25.88 -1.44 -9.98
CA GLU A 105 -26.59 -2.66 -10.37
C GLU A 105 -25.79 -3.95 -10.16
N LYS A 106 -24.48 -3.86 -9.91
CA LYS A 106 -23.61 -5.05 -9.76
C LYS A 106 -23.88 -5.77 -8.45
N LYS A 107 -23.93 -7.11 -8.50
CA LYS A 107 -23.92 -7.95 -7.29
C LYS A 107 -22.48 -8.06 -6.77
N ILE A 108 -22.23 -7.63 -5.54
CA ILE A 108 -20.90 -7.74 -4.92
C ILE A 108 -20.98 -8.65 -3.70
N THR A 109 -20.09 -9.64 -3.66
CA THR A 109 -19.80 -10.44 -2.47
C THR A 109 -18.37 -10.14 -2.01
N LEU A 110 -18.21 -9.70 -0.76
CA LEU A 110 -16.91 -9.43 -0.15
C LEU A 110 -16.64 -10.50 0.91
N VAL A 111 -15.58 -11.27 0.72
CA VAL A 111 -15.14 -12.30 1.66
C VAL A 111 -13.89 -11.84 2.41
N HIS A 112 -13.89 -11.96 3.73
CA HIS A 112 -12.75 -11.59 4.56
C HIS A 112 -12.50 -12.62 5.66
N ARG A 113 -11.24 -13.06 5.79
CA ARG A 113 -10.83 -14.03 6.81
C ARG A 113 -10.96 -13.52 8.25
N GLY A 114 -10.86 -12.21 8.43
CA GLY A 114 -10.93 -11.58 9.74
C GLY A 114 -12.34 -11.57 10.30
N SER A 115 -12.43 -11.35 11.62
CA SER A 115 -13.70 -11.28 12.35
C SER A 115 -14.49 -10.02 12.04
N ARG A 116 -13.83 -9.00 11.47
CA ARG A 116 -14.39 -7.69 11.13
C ARG A 116 -13.67 -7.11 9.93
N LEU A 117 -14.31 -6.18 9.21
CA LEU A 117 -13.63 -5.38 8.19
C LEU A 117 -12.61 -4.43 8.85
N LEU A 118 -11.55 -4.06 8.13
CA LEU A 118 -10.60 -3.03 8.56
C LEU A 118 -10.06 -3.28 9.99
N GLU A 119 -9.56 -4.49 10.31
CA GLU A 119 -9.15 -4.84 11.68
C GLU A 119 -8.03 -3.95 12.26
N PHE A 120 -7.30 -3.23 11.40
CA PHE A 120 -6.26 -2.27 11.78
C PHE A 120 -6.79 -0.94 12.37
N ILE A 121 -8.10 -0.68 12.29
CA ILE A 121 -8.75 0.48 12.93
C ILE A 121 -9.71 0.05 14.04
N GLY A 122 -10.21 1.03 14.81
CA GLY A 122 -11.14 0.80 15.91
C GLY A 122 -12.43 0.10 15.47
N SER A 123 -13.00 -0.71 16.37
CA SER A 123 -14.22 -1.49 16.11
C SER A 123 -15.41 -0.66 15.64
N LYS A 124 -15.56 0.56 16.16
CA LYS A 124 -16.61 1.50 15.74
C LYS A 124 -16.49 1.89 14.26
N ALA A 125 -15.27 2.17 13.79
CA ALA A 125 -15.00 2.53 12.40
C ALA A 125 -15.24 1.35 11.45
N SER A 126 -14.76 0.18 11.86
CA SER A 126 -15.00 -1.10 11.20
C SER A 126 -16.52 -1.41 11.06
N GLN A 127 -17.28 -1.25 12.13
CA GLN A 127 -18.73 -1.44 12.14
C GLN A 127 -19.43 -0.46 11.18
N LYS A 128 -19.00 0.80 11.14
CA LYS A 128 -19.56 1.81 10.21
C LYS A 128 -19.31 1.45 8.74
N ALA A 129 -18.14 0.90 8.41
CA ALA A 129 -17.85 0.43 7.07
C ALA A 129 -18.74 -0.77 6.68
N LEU A 130 -18.94 -1.72 7.61
CA LEU A 130 -19.83 -2.85 7.40
C LEU A 130 -21.29 -2.40 7.17
N GLU A 131 -21.81 -1.55 8.06
CA GLU A 131 -23.17 -0.98 7.94
C GLU A 131 -23.36 -0.27 6.58
N TRP A 132 -22.37 0.51 6.16
CA TRP A 132 -22.44 1.20 4.87
C TRP A 132 -22.47 0.21 3.70
N LEU A 133 -21.57 -0.77 3.65
CA LEU A 133 -21.54 -1.77 2.56
C LEU A 133 -22.83 -2.60 2.52
N THR A 134 -23.32 -3.06 3.68
CA THR A 134 -24.59 -3.80 3.75
C THR A 134 -25.78 -2.94 3.34
N SER A 135 -25.81 -1.64 3.68
CA SER A 135 -26.87 -0.72 3.22
C SER A 135 -26.89 -0.57 1.69
N LYS A 136 -25.75 -0.82 1.03
CA LYS A 136 -25.58 -0.85 -0.42
C LYS A 136 -25.78 -2.25 -1.03
N LYS A 137 -26.34 -3.20 -0.25
CA LYS A 137 -26.62 -4.58 -0.65
C LYS A 137 -25.36 -5.40 -1.01
N VAL A 138 -24.19 -5.02 -0.50
CA VAL A 138 -23.00 -5.88 -0.55
C VAL A 138 -23.19 -7.03 0.42
N GLU A 139 -23.02 -8.24 -0.08
CA GLU A 139 -22.95 -9.44 0.76
C GLU A 139 -21.57 -9.52 1.38
N VAL A 140 -21.48 -9.43 2.71
CA VAL A 140 -20.20 -9.46 3.43
C VAL A 140 -20.09 -10.75 4.23
N ILE A 141 -19.10 -11.57 3.90
CA ILE A 141 -18.81 -12.85 4.55
C ILE A 141 -17.52 -12.71 5.36
N LEU A 142 -17.64 -12.76 6.68
CA LEU A 142 -16.52 -12.64 7.63
C LEU A 142 -16.09 -14.01 8.15
N GLY A 143 -14.86 -14.10 8.69
CA GLY A 143 -14.32 -15.33 9.26
C GLY A 143 -13.99 -16.42 8.23
N GLN A 144 -13.99 -16.10 6.94
CA GLN A 144 -13.76 -17.06 5.86
C GLN A 144 -12.70 -16.57 4.87
N SER A 145 -11.87 -17.47 4.36
CA SER A 145 -10.95 -17.18 3.24
C SER A 145 -11.44 -17.83 1.96
N VAL A 146 -11.06 -17.30 0.80
CA VAL A 146 -11.33 -17.92 -0.51
C VAL A 146 -10.05 -18.56 -1.02
N ASN A 147 -10.16 -19.78 -1.55
CA ASN A 147 -9.06 -20.41 -2.28
C ASN A 147 -9.20 -20.09 -3.79
N LEU A 148 -8.14 -19.55 -4.39
CA LEU A 148 -8.09 -19.17 -5.81
C LEU A 148 -7.70 -20.31 -6.76
N THR A 149 -7.44 -21.53 -6.25
CA THR A 149 -7.04 -22.68 -7.08
C THR A 149 -8.21 -23.38 -7.80
N THR A 150 -9.39 -22.77 -7.84
CA THR A 150 -10.62 -23.40 -8.36
C THR A 150 -10.90 -23.03 -9.82
N GLU A 151 -11.88 -23.72 -10.42
CA GLU A 151 -12.37 -23.48 -11.78
C GLU A 151 -12.80 -22.02 -11.98
N GLU A 152 -12.66 -21.52 -13.22
CA GLU A 152 -12.97 -20.14 -13.57
C GLU A 152 -14.42 -19.77 -13.20
N GLY A 153 -14.59 -18.72 -12.42
CA GLY A 153 -15.89 -18.21 -11.98
C GLY A 153 -16.55 -18.95 -10.82
N VAL A 154 -15.96 -20.05 -10.32
CA VAL A 154 -16.46 -20.80 -9.16
C VAL A 154 -15.42 -20.77 -8.05
N PHE A 155 -15.77 -20.19 -6.91
CA PHE A 155 -14.88 -19.98 -5.77
C PHE A 155 -15.37 -20.76 -4.56
N ARG A 156 -14.45 -21.34 -3.79
CA ARG A 156 -14.77 -22.03 -2.54
C ARG A 156 -14.20 -21.29 -1.36
N THR A 157 -15.04 -21.08 -0.34
CA THR A 157 -14.60 -20.54 0.93
C THR A 157 -13.98 -21.62 1.81
N SER A 158 -13.29 -21.22 2.87
CA SER A 158 -12.74 -22.13 3.88
C SER A 158 -13.80 -22.89 4.67
N SER A 159 -15.07 -22.46 4.63
CA SER A 159 -16.18 -23.20 5.25
C SER A 159 -16.81 -24.24 4.31
N GLY A 160 -16.39 -24.26 3.04
CA GLY A 160 -16.96 -25.13 2.00
C GLY A 160 -18.11 -24.49 1.21
N GLU A 161 -18.49 -23.26 1.51
CA GLU A 161 -19.47 -22.49 0.74
C GLU A 161 -18.96 -22.22 -0.69
N THR A 162 -19.85 -22.29 -1.66
CA THR A 162 -19.54 -22.03 -3.07
C THR A 162 -20.09 -20.67 -3.48
N ILE A 163 -19.21 -19.83 -4.03
CA ILE A 163 -19.53 -18.50 -4.55
C ILE A 163 -19.31 -18.53 -6.06
N ILE A 164 -20.32 -18.11 -6.83
CA ILE A 164 -20.22 -17.95 -8.28
C ILE A 164 -20.10 -16.44 -8.56
N ALA A 165 -19.07 -16.05 -9.30
CA ALA A 165 -18.85 -14.67 -9.70
C ALA A 165 -18.23 -14.57 -11.09
N ASP A 166 -18.66 -13.60 -11.89
CA ASP A 166 -18.15 -13.38 -13.25
C ASP A 166 -16.71 -12.84 -13.26
N CYS A 167 -16.32 -12.10 -12.21
CA CYS A 167 -14.93 -11.72 -11.97
C CYS A 167 -14.61 -11.66 -10.47
N HIS A 168 -13.32 -11.65 -10.16
CA HIS A 168 -12.85 -11.49 -8.79
C HIS A 168 -11.68 -10.52 -8.68
N PHE A 169 -11.52 -9.94 -7.49
CA PHE A 169 -10.38 -9.10 -7.11
C PHE A 169 -9.75 -9.61 -5.82
N ASP A 170 -8.50 -10.06 -5.90
CA ASP A 170 -7.69 -10.35 -4.72
C ASP A 170 -7.14 -9.05 -4.12
N CYS A 171 -7.72 -8.67 -2.99
CA CYS A 171 -7.37 -7.51 -2.19
C CYS A 171 -6.68 -7.92 -0.88
N THR A 172 -6.16 -9.14 -0.80
CA THR A 172 -5.37 -9.59 0.36
C THR A 172 -4.00 -8.91 0.39
N GLY A 173 -3.41 -8.85 1.59
CA GLY A 173 -2.12 -8.19 1.79
C GLY A 173 -1.00 -8.91 1.02
N LYS A 174 -0.21 -8.14 0.26
CA LYS A 174 0.98 -8.67 -0.41
C LYS A 174 2.07 -9.04 0.61
N PRO A 175 2.96 -10.02 0.33
CA PRO A 175 4.11 -10.27 1.19
C PRO A 175 5.06 -9.07 1.27
N LEU A 176 5.84 -8.96 2.35
CA LEU A 176 6.89 -7.94 2.46
C LEU A 176 8.01 -8.17 1.42
N GLY A 177 8.51 -7.07 0.85
CA GLY A 177 9.60 -7.05 -0.12
C GLY A 177 11.00 -7.26 0.49
N SER A 178 11.07 -7.74 1.73
CA SER A 178 12.31 -7.99 2.50
C SER A 178 12.76 -9.44 2.45
N SER A 179 11.99 -10.34 1.84
CA SER A 179 12.27 -11.78 1.94
C SER A 179 13.66 -12.16 1.41
N TRP A 180 14.21 -11.41 0.45
CA TRP A 180 15.56 -11.61 -0.09
C TRP A 180 16.67 -11.10 0.86
N LEU A 181 16.37 -10.16 1.77
CA LEU A 181 17.35 -9.58 2.69
C LEU A 181 17.88 -10.60 3.72
N LYS A 182 17.16 -11.71 3.93
CA LYS A 182 17.56 -12.76 4.88
C LYS A 182 18.88 -13.43 4.49
N ASP A 183 19.21 -13.43 3.21
CA ASP A 183 20.41 -14.06 2.64
C ASP A 183 21.51 -13.01 2.37
N THR A 184 21.45 -11.85 3.03
CA THR A 184 22.38 -10.72 2.88
C THR A 184 22.97 -10.30 4.23
N ILE A 185 23.75 -9.21 4.25
CA ILE A 185 24.27 -8.59 5.49
C ILE A 185 23.18 -8.19 6.49
N PHE A 186 21.91 -8.12 6.08
CA PHE A 186 20.79 -7.74 6.94
C PHE A 186 20.14 -8.89 7.71
N SER A 187 20.62 -10.13 7.56
CA SER A 187 20.04 -11.30 8.22
C SER A 187 19.82 -11.11 9.73
N GLY A 188 20.81 -10.54 10.43
CA GLY A 188 20.74 -10.22 11.87
C GLY A 188 19.90 -8.98 12.24
N SER A 189 19.38 -8.26 11.24
CA SER A 189 18.58 -7.03 11.40
C SER A 189 17.09 -7.23 11.14
N LEU A 190 16.67 -8.43 10.75
CA LEU A 190 15.27 -8.76 10.50
C LEU A 190 14.56 -9.22 11.78
N ASP A 191 13.33 -8.74 12.00
CA ASP A 191 12.45 -9.30 13.03
C ASP A 191 11.79 -10.61 12.59
N LEU A 192 11.00 -11.23 13.48
CA LEU A 192 10.28 -12.48 13.20
C LEU A 192 9.27 -12.35 12.06
N GLN A 193 8.81 -11.14 11.76
CA GLN A 193 7.93 -10.83 10.64
C GLN A 193 8.70 -10.43 9.38
N LYS A 194 10.04 -10.59 9.37
CA LYS A 194 10.95 -10.21 8.28
C LYS A 194 10.98 -8.71 8.01
N ARG A 195 10.70 -7.86 8.99
CA ARG A 195 10.86 -6.39 8.87
C ARG A 195 12.24 -5.97 9.35
N LEU A 196 12.82 -4.94 8.73
CA LEU A 196 14.08 -4.35 9.16
C LEU A 196 13.90 -3.61 10.50
N ALA A 197 14.71 -3.98 11.48
CA ALA A 197 14.83 -3.27 12.73
C ALA A 197 15.59 -1.96 12.52
N VAL A 198 14.97 -0.85 12.89
CA VAL A 198 15.57 0.49 12.76
C VAL A 198 15.66 1.23 14.10
N ASP A 199 16.66 2.08 14.24
CA ASP A 199 16.79 3.01 15.37
C ASP A 199 15.90 4.25 15.21
N THR A 200 15.96 5.17 16.19
CA THR A 200 15.18 6.42 16.12
C THR A 200 15.61 7.35 15.00
N ASN A 201 16.81 7.20 14.44
CA ASN A 201 17.25 7.98 13.27
C ASN A 201 16.91 7.29 11.94
N LEU A 202 16.18 6.17 12.00
CA LEU A 202 15.79 5.28 10.90
C LEU A 202 16.96 4.54 10.25
N ARG A 203 18.08 4.38 10.97
CA ARG A 203 19.18 3.52 10.55
C ARG A 203 18.86 2.07 10.83
N VAL A 204 19.24 1.16 9.93
CA VAL A 204 19.14 -0.27 10.16
C VAL A 204 20.05 -0.66 11.33
N LYS A 205 19.52 -1.42 12.28
CA LYS A 205 20.26 -1.83 13.48
C LYS A 205 21.58 -2.51 13.09
N GLY A 206 22.70 -2.04 13.63
CA GLY A 206 24.02 -2.56 13.31
C GLY A 206 24.76 -1.81 12.21
N PHE A 207 24.10 -0.88 11.51
CA PHE A 207 24.70 -0.10 10.42
C PHE A 207 24.60 1.40 10.68
N LYS A 208 25.65 2.14 10.31
CA LYS A 208 25.71 3.60 10.47
C LYS A 208 25.33 4.38 9.22
N ASN A 209 25.53 3.78 8.06
CA ASN A 209 25.32 4.37 6.74
C ASN A 209 24.10 3.79 5.99
N ILE A 210 23.40 2.81 6.57
CA ILE A 210 22.24 2.16 5.96
C ILE A 210 20.97 2.51 6.72
N PHE A 211 19.97 2.99 6.00
CA PHE A 211 18.65 3.39 6.49
C PHE A 211 17.57 2.50 5.91
N ALA A 212 16.43 2.41 6.57
CA ALA A 212 15.23 1.78 6.02
C ALA A 212 13.98 2.58 6.35
N ILE A 213 13.06 2.66 5.39
CA ILE A 213 11.84 3.47 5.51
C ILE A 213 10.60 2.74 5.02
N GLY A 214 9.44 3.22 5.48
CA GLY A 214 8.14 2.72 5.04
C GLY A 214 7.84 1.32 5.56
N ASP A 215 7.07 0.57 4.78
CA ASP A 215 6.43 -0.68 5.19
C ASP A 215 7.41 -1.79 5.58
N ILE A 216 8.64 -1.72 5.08
CA ILE A 216 9.69 -2.71 5.34
C ILE A 216 10.23 -2.67 6.77
N THR A 217 9.94 -1.60 7.51
CA THR A 217 10.49 -1.34 8.84
C THR A 217 9.62 -1.93 9.95
N ASN A 218 10.22 -2.27 11.08
CA ASN A 218 9.50 -2.74 12.27
C ASN A 218 8.91 -1.61 13.13
N ILE A 219 8.91 -0.36 12.65
CA ILE A 219 8.34 0.79 13.37
C ILE A 219 6.88 0.49 13.73
N SER A 220 6.56 0.62 15.02
CA SER A 220 5.24 0.32 15.59
C SER A 220 4.24 1.44 15.29
N GLU A 221 3.76 1.46 14.05
CA GLU A 221 2.72 2.37 13.56
C GLU A 221 2.01 1.76 12.35
N LEU A 222 0.94 2.40 11.89
CA LEU A 222 0.27 2.01 10.66
C LEU A 222 1.22 2.17 9.46
N LYS A 223 1.12 1.28 8.49
CA LYS A 223 1.90 1.32 7.25
C LYS A 223 1.10 2.08 6.19
N GLN A 224 1.44 3.35 6.00
CA GLN A 224 0.68 4.29 5.16
C GLN A 224 1.63 5.18 4.35
N GLY A 225 1.23 5.54 3.12
CA GLY A 225 2.07 6.32 2.20
C GLY A 225 2.57 7.65 2.78
N TYR A 226 1.72 8.41 3.49
CA TYR A 226 2.16 9.67 4.10
C TYR A 226 3.17 9.49 5.24
N LEU A 227 3.15 8.34 5.94
CA LEU A 227 4.15 8.01 6.96
C LEU A 227 5.47 7.61 6.30
N ALA A 228 5.43 6.87 5.19
CA ALA A 228 6.61 6.61 4.38
C ALA A 228 7.25 7.91 3.85
N MET A 229 6.45 8.92 3.46
CA MET A 229 6.97 10.24 3.10
C MET A 229 7.66 10.94 4.28
N ARG A 230 7.05 10.92 5.48
CA ARG A 230 7.68 11.47 6.70
C ARG A 230 9.00 10.78 7.04
N HIS A 231 9.09 9.46 6.84
CA HIS A 231 10.34 8.73 6.97
C HIS A 231 11.39 9.21 5.95
N ALA A 232 11.00 9.36 4.68
CA ALA A 232 11.89 9.83 3.62
C ALA A 232 12.44 11.25 3.91
N GLU A 233 11.58 12.18 4.35
CA GLU A 233 11.99 13.55 4.71
C GLU A 233 13.02 13.56 5.85
N LEU A 234 12.80 12.74 6.89
CA LEU A 234 13.72 12.62 8.01
C LEU A 234 15.06 12.03 7.58
N VAL A 235 15.05 10.93 6.82
CA VAL A 235 16.27 10.28 6.33
C VAL A 235 17.05 11.21 5.41
N ALA A 236 16.38 11.89 4.46
CA ALA A 236 17.02 12.87 3.59
C ALA A 236 17.70 13.99 4.39
N LYS A 237 17.04 14.50 5.45
CA LYS A 237 17.63 15.48 6.36
C LYS A 237 18.87 14.93 7.06
N ASN A 238 18.80 13.70 7.58
CA ASN A 238 19.90 13.06 8.30
C ASN A 238 21.09 12.76 7.38
N VAL A 239 20.86 12.18 6.20
CA VAL A 239 21.91 11.92 5.19
C VAL A 239 22.60 13.23 4.79
N ARG A 240 21.84 14.32 4.57
CA ARG A 240 22.43 15.64 4.26
C ARG A 240 23.29 16.20 5.40
N LEU A 241 22.94 15.93 6.66
CA LEU A 241 23.78 16.32 7.81
C LEU A 241 25.08 15.50 7.84
N LEU A 242 25.00 14.20 7.61
CA LEU A 242 26.16 13.31 7.60
C LEU A 242 27.13 13.64 6.45
N LEU A 243 26.61 13.93 5.26
CA LEU A 243 27.40 14.42 4.12
C LEU A 243 28.15 15.73 4.42
N LYS A 244 27.67 16.53 5.39
CA LYS A 244 28.34 17.75 5.87
C LYS A 244 29.26 17.50 7.07
N GLY A 245 29.54 16.24 7.41
CA GLY A 245 30.39 15.86 8.53
C GLY A 245 29.75 16.06 9.91
N ALA A 246 28.42 16.14 10.00
CA ALA A 246 27.75 16.24 11.30
C ALA A 246 27.93 14.96 12.13
N THR A 247 28.07 15.14 13.44
CA THR A 247 28.14 14.05 14.42
C THR A 247 26.77 13.40 14.64
N GLU A 248 26.75 12.12 15.03
CA GLU A 248 25.52 11.32 15.18
C GLU A 248 24.49 11.94 16.16
N ASN A 249 24.94 12.63 17.19
CA ASN A 249 24.08 13.30 18.16
C ASN A 249 23.26 14.48 17.58
N LYS A 250 23.58 14.94 16.36
CA LYS A 250 22.83 15.99 15.66
C LYS A 250 21.73 15.43 14.75
N LEU A 251 21.64 14.11 14.60
CA LEU A 251 20.63 13.47 13.76
C LEU A 251 19.23 13.67 14.34
N ALA A 252 18.27 13.93 13.46
CA ALA A 252 16.88 14.03 13.83
C ALA A 252 16.32 12.64 14.18
N ALA A 253 15.51 12.58 15.24
CA ALA A 253 14.85 11.37 15.68
C ALA A 253 13.39 11.32 15.18
N TYR A 254 12.97 10.16 14.68
CA TYR A 254 11.61 9.81 14.37
C TYR A 254 10.82 9.47 15.62
N LYS A 255 9.54 9.82 15.63
CA LYS A 255 8.57 9.38 16.64
C LYS A 255 7.39 8.73 15.92
N PRO A 256 7.05 7.48 16.27
CA PRO A 256 5.91 6.79 15.67
C PRO A 256 4.61 7.60 15.76
N ALA A 257 3.84 7.58 14.69
CA ALA A 257 2.57 8.27 14.59
C ALA A 257 1.49 7.53 15.39
N ARG A 258 0.50 8.30 15.87
CA ARG A 258 -0.75 7.74 16.36
C ARG A 258 -1.57 7.19 15.17
N PRO A 259 -2.40 6.14 15.38
CA PRO A 259 -3.18 5.55 14.31
C PRO A 259 -4.26 6.53 13.83
N ILE A 260 -4.02 7.09 12.65
CA ILE A 260 -4.98 7.90 11.90
C ILE A 260 -5.18 7.23 10.54
N ALA A 261 -6.43 6.96 10.19
CA ALA A 261 -6.76 6.31 8.93
C ALA A 261 -8.03 6.88 8.34
N PHE A 262 -8.06 6.97 7.01
CA PHE A 262 -9.23 7.31 6.21
C PHE A 262 -9.39 6.20 5.19
N VAL A 263 -10.59 5.63 5.12
CA VAL A 263 -10.96 4.59 4.16
C VAL A 263 -12.18 5.09 3.41
N SER A 264 -12.08 5.27 2.09
CA SER A 264 -13.22 5.71 1.30
C SER A 264 -14.31 4.64 1.26
N LEU A 265 -15.55 5.09 1.20
CA LEU A 265 -16.75 4.30 1.05
C LEU A 265 -17.48 4.85 -0.19
N GLY A 266 -16.90 4.59 -1.36
CA GLY A 266 -17.28 5.25 -2.61
C GLY A 266 -16.76 6.68 -2.71
N LYS A 267 -17.29 7.43 -3.67
CA LYS A 267 -16.82 8.76 -4.10
C LYS A 267 -17.18 9.88 -3.12
N LYS A 268 -18.20 9.66 -2.28
CA LYS A 268 -18.74 10.70 -1.39
C LYS A 268 -18.57 10.42 0.09
N ASP A 269 -18.57 9.16 0.50
CA ASP A 269 -18.47 8.80 1.91
C ASP A 269 -17.07 8.26 2.23
N ALA A 270 -16.71 8.31 3.51
CA ALA A 270 -15.56 7.62 4.05
C ALA A 270 -15.81 7.28 5.52
N VAL A 271 -14.96 6.41 6.06
CA VAL A 271 -14.78 6.25 7.50
C VAL A 271 -13.40 6.76 7.87
N ALA A 272 -13.35 7.59 8.91
CA ALA A 272 -12.11 8.11 9.47
C ALA A 272 -11.96 7.66 10.93
N GLN A 273 -10.79 7.11 11.25
CA GLN A 273 -10.33 6.87 12.61
C GLN A 273 -9.34 7.98 12.98
N LEU A 274 -9.66 8.74 14.02
CA LEU A 274 -8.87 9.86 14.54
C LEU A 274 -8.60 9.65 16.02
N ASN A 275 -7.43 9.13 16.41
CA ASN A 275 -7.12 8.84 17.82
C ASN A 275 -8.27 8.07 18.50
N CYS A 276 -9.01 8.71 19.42
CA CYS A 276 -10.16 8.15 20.15
C CYS A 276 -11.54 8.42 19.50
N PHE A 277 -11.60 9.10 18.36
CA PHE A 277 -12.83 9.45 17.66
C PHE A 277 -12.96 8.71 16.32
N THR A 278 -14.20 8.44 15.94
CA THR A 278 -14.56 7.86 14.64
C THR A 278 -15.58 8.78 13.98
N LEU A 279 -15.32 9.15 12.73
CA LEU A 279 -16.24 9.88 11.87
C LEU A 279 -16.60 9.02 10.66
N SER A 280 -17.82 9.17 10.15
CA SER A 280 -18.28 8.48 8.94
C SER A 280 -19.20 9.38 8.13
N GLY A 281 -19.24 9.18 6.81
CA GLY A 281 -20.12 9.90 5.89
C GLY A 281 -19.37 10.93 5.04
N CYS A 282 -20.06 11.99 4.62
CA CYS A 282 -19.55 12.91 3.61
C CYS A 282 -18.36 13.78 4.06
N LEU A 283 -18.30 14.16 5.35
CA LEU A 283 -17.23 15.02 5.86
C LEU A 283 -15.83 14.38 5.70
N PRO A 284 -15.58 13.14 6.17
CA PRO A 284 -14.31 12.47 5.86
C PRO A 284 -14.19 12.09 4.37
N GLY A 285 -15.30 11.93 3.65
CA GLY A 285 -15.31 11.68 2.21
C GLY A 285 -14.76 12.85 1.39
N LEU A 286 -15.03 14.10 1.79
CA LEU A 286 -14.44 15.30 1.16
C LEU A 286 -12.91 15.34 1.27
N ILE A 287 -12.32 14.67 2.27
CA ILE A 287 -10.88 14.62 2.47
C ILE A 287 -10.23 13.56 1.57
N LYS A 288 -10.82 12.36 1.51
CA LYS A 288 -10.20 11.20 0.86
C LYS A 288 -10.80 10.86 -0.49
N SER A 289 -12.13 10.85 -0.61
CA SER A 289 -12.86 10.18 -1.69
C SER A 289 -12.91 10.96 -3.01
N GLY A 290 -12.63 12.27 -3.01
CA GLY A 290 -12.64 13.08 -4.23
C GLY A 290 -11.47 12.82 -5.18
N ASP A 291 -10.24 12.88 -4.66
CA ASP A 291 -9.00 12.79 -5.46
C ASP A 291 -8.05 11.69 -4.93
N LEU A 292 -8.40 11.00 -3.85
CA LEU A 292 -7.56 9.99 -3.20
C LEU A 292 -6.14 10.48 -2.85
N PHE A 293 -5.95 11.80 -2.79
CA PHE A 293 -4.68 12.53 -2.65
C PHE A 293 -3.74 12.51 -3.87
N VAL A 294 -4.22 12.11 -5.05
CA VAL A 294 -3.43 12.06 -6.29
C VAL A 294 -2.90 13.45 -6.65
N GLY A 295 -3.75 14.45 -6.78
CA GLY A 295 -3.35 15.82 -7.11
C GLY A 295 -2.49 16.48 -6.04
N LYS A 296 -2.71 16.18 -4.75
CA LYS A 296 -1.79 16.62 -3.68
C LYS A 296 -0.40 16.01 -3.86
N THR A 297 -0.31 14.74 -4.24
CA THR A 297 0.95 14.03 -4.49
C THR A 297 1.65 14.61 -5.72
N ARG A 298 0.92 14.83 -6.82
CA ARG A 298 1.44 15.46 -8.05
C ARG A 298 2.03 16.84 -7.78
N LYS A 299 1.31 17.70 -7.04
CA LYS A 299 1.83 19.01 -6.58
C LYS A 299 3.13 18.89 -5.79
N THR A 300 3.23 17.88 -4.92
CA THR A 300 4.45 17.65 -4.11
C THR A 300 5.66 17.33 -4.99
N TYR A 301 5.43 16.72 -6.16
CA TYR A 301 6.46 16.44 -7.16
C TYR A 301 6.62 17.54 -8.23
N GLY A 302 5.97 18.69 -8.05
CA GLY A 302 6.04 19.80 -9.02
C GLY A 302 5.28 19.55 -10.32
N LEU A 303 4.31 18.63 -10.31
CA LEU A 303 3.49 18.28 -11.47
C LEU A 303 2.10 18.90 -11.38
N GLU A 304 1.46 19.10 -12.53
CA GLU A 304 0.09 19.59 -12.60
C GLU A 304 -0.88 18.67 -11.85
N PRO A 305 -1.82 19.20 -11.05
CA PRO A 305 -2.62 18.44 -10.11
C PRO A 305 -3.58 17.45 -10.74
#